data_AF-A0A0Q4LN01-F1
#
_entry.id   AF-A0A0Q4LN01-F1
#
_cell.length_a   1.000
_cell.length_b   1.000
_cell.length_c   1.000
_cell.angle_alpha   90.00
_cell.angle_beta   90.00
_cell.angle_gamma   90.00
#
_symmetry.space_group_name_H-M   'P 1'
#
loop_
_entity.id
_entity.type
_entity.pdbx_description
1 polymer ?
#
loop_
_entity_poly.entity_id
_entity_poly.type
_entity_poly.pdbx_seq_one_letter_code
_entity_poly.pdbx_strand_id
1 'polypeptide(L)'
;MSERWTSPRPGLSLLRRGHAPIRAIQVYGQRCSGTNVLIRSIEANLGAAAFTESCGFKHWFVPEQVLFPRDVMVLVIARDPVDWVRSLHRQPWHAHPDLKALGFSDFIRAPWHSYWDQEFWGVDADHPVLGREMLHERCPVTGDRFANPLAKRTAKLRHWSELGDRAHHVALLGQDAFLADPQGVIDDLAAATGLTRSGPFVSHDSYKGQGFRKFVPTRYDRVSDADLAHIHAWLDPEVEARFGFDIPALQAQAAE
;
A
#
# COMPACT_ATOMS: atom_id res chain seq x y z
N MET A 1 3.35 -29.32 2.97
CA MET A 1 3.18 -28.95 1.55
C MET A 1 3.89 -27.63 1.35
N SER A 2 4.86 -27.56 0.44
CA SER A 2 5.61 -26.32 0.17
C SER A 2 4.66 -25.18 -0.23
N GLU A 3 4.86 -24.00 0.35
CA GLU A 3 4.07 -22.81 0.07
C GLU A 3 4.33 -22.35 -1.37
N ARG A 4 3.44 -22.72 -2.29
CA ARG A 4 3.65 -22.40 -3.69
C ARG A 4 2.98 -21.08 -4.03
N TRP A 5 3.77 -20.01 -3.99
CA TRP A 5 3.43 -18.75 -4.65
C TRP A 5 3.30 -18.97 -6.16
N THR A 6 2.33 -18.32 -6.79
CA THR A 6 2.18 -18.25 -8.25
C THR A 6 2.25 -16.81 -8.71
N SER A 7 2.75 -16.58 -9.92
CA SER A 7 2.82 -15.24 -10.51
C SER A 7 2.10 -15.27 -11.85
N PRO A 8 0.79 -14.97 -11.90
CA PRO A 8 0.02 -15.02 -13.16
C PRO A 8 0.48 -13.94 -14.15
N ARG A 9 1.09 -12.85 -13.66
CA ARG A 9 1.73 -11.80 -14.46
C ARG A 9 2.90 -11.16 -13.72
N PRO A 10 3.81 -10.46 -14.42
CA PRO A 10 4.81 -9.62 -13.78
C PRO A 10 4.17 -8.60 -12.82
N GLY A 11 4.72 -8.48 -11.61
CA GLY A 11 4.21 -7.56 -10.58
C GLY A 11 2.95 -8.03 -9.84
N LEU A 12 2.43 -9.25 -10.10
CA LEU A 12 1.37 -9.86 -9.28
C LEU A 12 1.83 -11.24 -8.80
N SER A 13 1.85 -11.43 -7.48
CA SER A 13 2.16 -12.71 -6.84
C SER A 13 1.01 -13.14 -5.94
N LEU A 14 0.65 -14.41 -6.00
CA LEU A 14 -0.51 -14.98 -5.32
C LEU A 14 -0.10 -16.17 -4.46
N LEU A 15 -0.63 -16.22 -3.27
CA LEU A 15 -0.58 -17.33 -2.34
C LEU A 15 -2.02 -17.74 -2.04
N ARG A 16 -2.38 -19.00 -2.33
CA ARG A 16 -3.71 -19.53 -2.04
C ARG A 16 -3.59 -20.79 -1.19
N ARG A 17 -4.14 -20.76 0.04
CA ARG A 17 -4.16 -21.90 0.97
C ARG A 17 -5.59 -22.28 1.33
N GLY A 18 -5.89 -23.56 1.27
CA GLY A 18 -7.21 -24.08 1.62
C GLY A 18 -8.22 -24.03 0.46
N HIS A 19 -9.42 -24.52 0.76
CA HIS A 19 -10.46 -24.82 -0.23
C HIS A 19 -11.74 -24.00 -0.08
N ALA A 20 -11.82 -23.13 0.94
CA ALA A 20 -12.96 -22.27 1.12
C ALA A 20 -13.11 -21.35 -0.11
N PRO A 21 -14.33 -21.16 -0.65
CA PRO A 21 -14.57 -20.16 -1.69
C PRO A 21 -14.23 -18.77 -1.15
N ILE A 22 -13.43 -18.00 -1.89
CA ILE A 22 -13.11 -16.62 -1.53
C ILE A 22 -14.32 -15.75 -1.90
N ARG A 23 -14.80 -14.95 -0.94
CA ARG A 23 -15.99 -14.10 -1.07
C ARG A 23 -15.67 -12.62 -1.10
N ALA A 24 -14.54 -12.22 -0.52
CA ALA A 24 -14.13 -10.82 -0.45
C ALA A 24 -12.62 -10.65 -0.46
N ILE A 25 -12.19 -9.43 -0.78
CA ILE A 25 -10.81 -8.99 -0.85
C ILE A 25 -10.63 -7.84 0.14
N GLN A 26 -9.76 -8.05 1.13
CA GLN A 26 -9.25 -6.98 1.98
C GLN A 26 -8.07 -6.32 1.28
N VAL A 27 -8.09 -5.00 1.13
CA VAL A 27 -6.97 -4.27 0.53
C VAL A 27 -6.11 -3.60 1.60
N TYR A 28 -4.80 -3.78 1.53
CA TYR A 28 -3.82 -2.97 2.24
C TYR A 28 -2.88 -2.27 1.26
N GLY A 29 -2.31 -1.17 1.70
CA GLY A 29 -1.31 -0.45 0.95
C GLY A 29 -0.92 0.82 1.68
N GLN A 30 0.20 1.41 1.27
CA GLN A 30 0.63 2.68 1.86
C GLN A 30 -0.29 3.80 1.40
N ARG A 31 -0.30 4.91 2.14
CA ARG A 31 -0.83 6.17 1.60
C ARG A 31 -0.12 6.43 0.27
N CYS A 32 -0.86 6.92 -0.73
CA CYS A 32 -0.34 7.21 -2.07
C CYS A 32 0.09 5.98 -2.93
N SER A 33 -0.31 4.75 -2.59
CA SER A 33 -0.03 3.55 -3.42
C SER A 33 -1.14 3.14 -4.41
N GLY A 34 -2.24 3.90 -4.48
CA GLY A 34 -3.36 3.61 -5.40
C GLY A 34 -4.47 2.72 -4.84
N THR A 35 -4.51 2.49 -3.52
CA THR A 35 -5.54 1.67 -2.86
C THR A 35 -6.97 2.05 -3.26
N ASN A 36 -7.32 3.34 -3.33
CA ASN A 36 -8.68 3.76 -3.66
C ASN A 36 -9.11 3.36 -5.08
N VAL A 37 -8.26 3.57 -6.09
CA VAL A 37 -8.62 3.21 -7.48
C VAL A 37 -8.70 1.69 -7.64
N LEU A 38 -7.83 0.95 -6.96
CA LEU A 38 -7.88 -0.51 -6.93
C LEU A 38 -9.18 -1.02 -6.29
N ILE A 39 -9.56 -0.48 -5.13
CA ILE A 39 -10.82 -0.83 -4.44
C ILE A 39 -12.02 -0.55 -5.36
N ARG A 40 -12.07 0.63 -5.99
CA ARG A 40 -13.14 0.98 -6.94
C ARG A 40 -13.18 0.06 -8.16
N SER A 41 -12.02 -0.36 -8.67
CA SER A 41 -11.95 -1.33 -9.76
C SER A 41 -12.48 -2.70 -9.33
N ILE A 42 -12.15 -3.16 -8.12
CA ILE A 42 -12.68 -4.41 -7.56
C ILE A 42 -14.21 -4.32 -7.41
N GLU A 43 -14.72 -3.27 -6.76
CA GLU A 43 -16.16 -3.08 -6.54
C GLU A 43 -16.94 -3.01 -7.87
N ALA A 44 -16.42 -2.27 -8.86
CA ALA A 44 -17.10 -2.07 -10.13
C ALA A 44 -17.09 -3.31 -11.03
N ASN A 45 -16.08 -4.18 -10.91
CA ASN A 45 -15.89 -5.29 -11.85
C ASN A 45 -16.15 -6.68 -11.23
N LEU A 46 -16.00 -6.85 -9.92
CA LEU A 46 -16.23 -8.10 -9.18
C LEU A 46 -17.45 -8.01 -8.23
N GLY A 47 -18.09 -6.83 -8.18
CA GLY A 47 -19.27 -6.53 -7.38
C GLY A 47 -18.93 -5.84 -6.06
N ALA A 48 -19.83 -5.01 -5.56
CA ALA A 48 -19.59 -4.20 -4.35
C ALA A 48 -19.23 -5.04 -3.11
N ALA A 49 -19.77 -6.26 -3.00
CA ALA A 49 -19.48 -7.18 -1.90
C ALA A 49 -18.09 -7.85 -2.00
N ALA A 50 -17.38 -7.69 -3.13
CA ALA A 50 -16.05 -8.25 -3.33
C ALA A 50 -14.97 -7.51 -2.53
N PHE A 51 -15.25 -6.31 -2.00
CA PHE A 51 -14.35 -5.59 -1.12
C PHE A 51 -14.81 -5.69 0.34
N THR A 52 -13.85 -5.80 1.26
CA THR A 52 -14.11 -5.75 2.70
C THR A 52 -13.03 -4.95 3.44
N GLU A 53 -13.42 -4.29 4.53
CA GLU A 53 -12.51 -3.69 5.52
C GLU A 53 -12.59 -4.40 6.89
N SER A 54 -13.15 -5.61 6.92
CA SER A 54 -13.36 -6.39 8.15
C SER A 54 -12.06 -6.77 8.88
N CYS A 55 -10.92 -6.78 8.17
CA CYS A 55 -9.61 -7.09 8.75
C CYS A 55 -8.82 -5.82 9.12
N GLY A 56 -9.48 -4.66 9.18
CA GLY A 56 -8.90 -3.39 9.60
C GLY A 56 -8.62 -2.42 8.47
N PHE A 57 -8.16 -1.22 8.84
CA PHE A 57 -8.00 -0.14 7.89
C PHE A 57 -6.79 -0.33 6.98
N LYS A 58 -6.99 -0.14 5.67
CA LYS A 58 -6.03 -0.39 4.59
C LYS A 58 -4.62 0.19 4.77
N HIS A 59 -4.46 1.24 5.58
CA HIS A 59 -3.18 1.89 5.78
C HIS A 59 -2.45 1.49 7.06
N TRP A 60 -3.08 0.77 7.99
CA TRP A 60 -2.49 0.48 9.30
C TRP A 60 -1.67 -0.82 9.30
N PHE A 61 -0.77 -0.94 10.29
CA PHE A 61 -0.28 -2.25 10.69
C PHE A 61 -1.47 -3.09 11.18
N VAL A 62 -1.42 -4.39 10.92
CA VAL A 62 -2.45 -5.35 11.32
C VAL A 62 -2.06 -5.94 12.68
N PRO A 63 -2.84 -5.71 13.75
CA PRO A 63 -2.58 -6.30 15.05
C PRO A 63 -2.53 -7.83 15.01
N GLU A 64 -1.76 -8.45 15.91
CA GLU A 64 -1.64 -9.92 16.01
C GLU A 64 -2.97 -10.63 16.28
N GLN A 65 -3.90 -9.94 16.95
CA GLN A 65 -5.21 -10.46 17.32
C GLN A 65 -6.20 -10.50 16.16
N VAL A 66 -5.90 -9.85 15.03
CA VAL A 66 -6.75 -9.91 13.85
C VAL A 66 -6.73 -11.32 13.28
N LEU A 67 -7.92 -11.92 13.18
CA LEU A 67 -8.14 -13.20 12.54
C LEU A 67 -8.61 -12.97 11.11
N PHE A 68 -7.95 -13.63 10.16
CA PHE A 68 -8.35 -13.58 8.76
C PHE A 68 -9.36 -14.69 8.46
N PRO A 69 -10.59 -14.34 8.02
CA PRO A 69 -11.56 -15.33 7.58
C PRO A 69 -11.01 -16.18 6.43
N ARG A 70 -11.39 -17.46 6.40
CA ARG A 70 -10.94 -18.41 5.36
C ARG A 70 -11.39 -18.05 3.95
N ASP A 71 -12.45 -17.25 3.85
CA ASP A 71 -13.07 -16.79 2.61
C ASP A 71 -12.63 -15.37 2.21
N VAL A 72 -11.58 -14.82 2.83
CA VAL A 72 -11.02 -13.50 2.49
C VAL A 72 -9.64 -13.64 1.88
N MET A 73 -9.42 -12.96 0.76
CA MET A 73 -8.08 -12.72 0.22
C MET A 73 -7.53 -11.37 0.69
N VAL A 74 -6.32 -11.38 1.21
CA VAL A 74 -5.56 -10.16 1.53
C VAL A 74 -4.81 -9.72 0.28
N LEU A 75 -5.11 -8.52 -0.24
CA LEU A 75 -4.43 -7.92 -1.38
C LEU A 75 -3.61 -6.70 -0.93
N VAL A 76 -2.30 -6.75 -1.12
CA VAL A 76 -1.38 -5.67 -0.77
C VAL A 76 -0.91 -4.99 -2.05
N ILE A 77 -1.14 -3.69 -2.16
CA ILE A 77 -0.64 -2.88 -3.29
C ILE A 77 0.50 -1.95 -2.85
N ALA A 78 1.63 -2.05 -3.54
CA ALA A 78 2.78 -1.17 -3.39
C ALA A 78 3.04 -0.40 -4.69
N ARG A 79 3.53 0.83 -4.57
CA ARG A 79 3.93 1.69 -5.70
C ARG A 79 5.45 1.79 -5.74
N ASP A 80 6.04 2.00 -6.91
CA ASP A 80 7.47 2.32 -7.07
C ASP A 80 7.94 3.25 -5.94
N PRO A 81 9.02 2.93 -5.21
CA PRO A 81 9.37 3.65 -4.00
C PRO A 81 9.74 5.12 -4.23
N VAL A 82 10.37 5.45 -5.37
CA VAL A 82 10.77 6.83 -5.69
C VAL A 82 9.54 7.67 -6.02
N ASP A 83 8.66 7.18 -6.88
CA ASP A 83 7.42 7.84 -7.23
C ASP A 83 6.42 7.87 -6.06
N TRP A 84 6.45 6.84 -5.22
CA TRP A 84 5.67 6.80 -3.99
C TRP A 84 6.06 7.93 -3.05
N VAL A 85 7.34 8.09 -2.73
CA VAL A 85 7.76 9.12 -1.77
C VAL A 85 7.57 10.53 -2.31
N ARG A 86 7.70 10.74 -3.63
CA ARG A 86 7.34 12.01 -4.29
C ARG A 86 5.84 12.29 -4.21
N SER A 87 5.01 11.26 -4.40
CA SER A 87 3.56 11.39 -4.22
C SER A 87 3.16 11.64 -2.77
N LEU A 88 3.89 11.05 -1.81
CA LEU A 88 3.67 11.26 -0.39
C LEU A 88 4.10 12.66 0.03
N HIS A 89 5.25 13.16 -0.41
CA HIS A 89 5.72 14.52 -0.11
C HIS A 89 4.75 15.58 -0.62
N ARG A 90 4.19 15.39 -1.82
CA ARG A 90 3.18 16.32 -2.38
C ARG A 90 1.88 16.31 -1.56
N GLN A 91 1.51 15.17 -1.01
CA GLN A 91 0.26 14.97 -0.26
C GLN A 91 0.54 14.13 1.00
N PRO A 92 1.17 14.73 2.02
CA PRO A 92 1.63 14.03 3.22
C PRO A 92 0.46 13.82 4.18
N TRP A 93 -0.53 13.04 3.74
CA TRP A 93 -1.77 12.78 4.46
C TRP A 93 -1.51 12.39 5.90
N HIS A 94 -2.15 13.11 6.82
CA HIS A 94 -2.03 12.91 8.27
C HIS A 94 -0.60 12.96 8.82
N ALA A 95 0.38 13.52 8.09
CA ALA A 95 1.68 13.85 8.67
C ALA A 95 1.56 15.06 9.58
N HIS A 96 2.47 15.22 10.53
CA HIS A 96 2.51 16.44 11.34
C HIS A 96 2.77 17.69 10.47
N PRO A 97 2.19 18.86 10.83
CA PRO A 97 2.38 20.10 10.08
C PRO A 97 3.84 20.43 9.75
N ASP A 98 4.77 20.23 10.69
CA ASP A 98 6.20 20.48 10.46
C ASP A 98 6.76 19.63 9.32
N LEU A 99 6.35 18.36 9.20
CA LEU A 99 6.75 17.50 8.08
C LEU A 99 6.13 17.99 6.76
N LYS A 100 4.88 18.48 6.79
CA LYS A 100 4.21 19.02 5.60
C LYS A 100 4.91 20.29 5.06
N ALA A 101 5.65 21.00 5.91
CA ALA A 101 6.37 22.22 5.55
C ALA A 101 7.79 21.98 4.98
N LEU A 102 8.32 20.77 5.09
CA LEU A 102 9.69 20.46 4.64
C LEU A 102 9.80 20.40 3.11
N GLY A 103 10.97 20.82 2.62
CA GLY A 103 11.42 20.48 1.26
C GLY A 103 11.62 18.98 1.10
N PHE A 104 11.62 18.48 -0.14
CA PHE A 104 11.67 17.03 -0.41
C PHE A 104 12.88 16.34 0.25
N SER A 105 14.06 16.96 0.17
CA SER A 105 15.30 16.41 0.74
C SER A 105 15.22 16.28 2.27
N ASP A 106 14.73 17.30 2.97
CA ASP A 106 14.57 17.22 4.42
C ASP A 106 13.44 16.26 4.82
N PHE A 107 12.36 16.23 4.04
CA PHE A 107 11.21 15.37 4.27
C PHE A 107 11.56 13.88 4.30
N ILE A 108 12.38 13.40 3.35
CA ILE A 108 12.80 12.00 3.29
C ILE A 108 13.81 11.62 4.39
N ARG A 109 14.33 12.59 5.13
CA ARG A 109 15.29 12.42 6.24
C ARG A 109 14.66 12.64 7.62
N ALA A 110 13.49 13.26 7.68
CA ALA A 110 12.84 13.61 8.93
C ALA A 110 12.06 12.44 9.55
N PRO A 111 12.08 12.28 10.89
CA PRO A 111 11.29 11.28 11.59
C PRO A 111 9.80 11.35 11.25
N TRP A 112 9.20 10.22 10.86
CA TRP A 112 7.79 10.20 10.51
C TRP A 112 6.90 10.10 11.74
N HIS A 113 5.93 11.00 11.83
CA HIS A 113 4.84 10.90 12.81
C HIS A 113 3.52 11.38 12.22
N SER A 114 2.45 10.63 12.53
CA SER A 114 1.12 10.88 12.03
C SER A 114 0.17 11.39 13.10
N TYR A 115 -0.76 12.25 12.71
CA TYR A 115 -1.66 12.96 13.59
C TYR A 115 -3.09 12.82 13.10
N TRP A 116 -4.03 12.82 14.03
CA TRP A 116 -5.43 12.99 13.70
C TRP A 116 -5.67 14.44 13.29
N ASP A 117 -5.98 14.63 12.01
CA ASP A 117 -6.34 15.93 11.43
C ASP A 117 -7.73 15.85 10.80
N GLN A 118 -8.24 17.00 10.34
CA GLN A 118 -9.57 17.11 9.71
C GLN A 118 -9.64 16.44 8.34
N GLU A 119 -8.52 15.92 7.81
CA GLU A 119 -8.52 15.10 6.59
C GLU A 119 -9.00 13.67 6.89
N PHE A 120 -9.07 13.27 8.18
CA PHE A 120 -9.60 11.98 8.61
C PHE A 120 -11.12 12.06 8.79
N TRP A 121 -11.86 11.07 8.27
CA TRP A 121 -13.31 11.08 8.34
C TRP A 121 -13.80 11.01 9.80
N GLY A 122 -14.74 11.87 10.15
CA GLY A 122 -15.30 11.93 11.52
C GLY A 122 -14.41 12.63 12.54
N VAL A 123 -13.31 13.28 12.12
CA VAL A 123 -12.49 14.14 12.99
C VAL A 123 -12.81 15.60 12.67
N ASP A 124 -13.87 16.11 13.29
CA ASP A 124 -14.26 17.52 13.19
C ASP A 124 -13.44 18.42 14.13
N ALA A 125 -13.67 19.74 14.06
CA ALA A 125 -12.91 20.76 14.80
C ALA A 125 -12.95 20.59 16.33
N ASP A 126 -13.99 19.97 16.86
CA ASP A 126 -14.22 19.71 18.29
C ASP A 126 -13.92 18.26 18.70
N HIS A 127 -13.46 17.41 17.76
CA HIS A 127 -13.23 16.01 18.04
C HIS A 127 -12.06 15.81 19.03
N PRO A 128 -12.21 15.02 20.11
CA PRO A 128 -11.24 14.96 21.21
C PRO A 128 -9.85 14.43 20.81
N VAL A 129 -9.75 13.71 19.69
CA VAL A 129 -8.48 13.20 19.17
C VAL A 129 -7.77 14.16 18.22
N LEU A 130 -8.41 15.25 17.77
CA LEU A 130 -7.81 16.22 16.85
C LEU A 130 -6.48 16.73 17.43
N GLY A 131 -5.43 16.73 16.60
CA GLY A 131 -4.09 17.14 17.00
C GLY A 131 -3.33 16.13 17.87
N ARG A 132 -3.91 14.96 18.19
CA ARG A 132 -3.17 13.88 18.86
C ARG A 132 -2.40 13.03 17.86
N GLU A 133 -1.25 12.54 18.29
CA GLU A 133 -0.47 11.58 17.50
C GLU A 133 -1.21 10.24 17.37
N MET A 134 -1.21 9.67 16.17
CA MET A 134 -1.66 8.32 15.88
C MET A 134 -0.62 7.31 16.38
N LEU A 135 -0.69 6.92 17.66
CA LEU A 135 0.32 6.03 18.25
C LEU A 135 0.38 4.65 17.57
N HIS A 136 -0.72 4.17 17.00
CA HIS A 136 -0.78 2.91 16.23
C HIS A 136 -0.06 2.98 14.87
N GLU A 137 0.38 4.17 14.45
CA GLU A 137 1.18 4.37 13.23
C GLU A 137 2.70 4.35 13.50
N ARG A 138 3.12 4.13 14.76
CA ARG A 138 4.52 3.92 15.18
C ARG A 138 5.00 2.51 14.89
N CYS A 139 6.28 2.23 15.15
CA CYS A 139 6.84 0.89 15.02
C CYS A 139 6.12 -0.07 15.98
N PRO A 140 5.46 -1.14 15.51
CA PRO A 140 4.74 -2.06 16.38
C PRO A 140 5.67 -2.85 17.31
N VAL A 141 6.96 -2.96 16.97
CA VAL A 141 7.96 -3.68 17.77
C VAL A 141 8.52 -2.81 18.89
N THR A 142 8.90 -1.55 18.60
CA THR A 142 9.59 -0.69 19.57
C THR A 142 8.69 0.38 20.21
N GLY A 143 7.56 0.71 19.57
CA GLY A 143 6.72 1.84 19.97
C GLY A 143 7.27 3.21 19.57
N ASP A 144 8.40 3.27 18.85
CA ASP A 144 9.04 4.51 18.44
C ASP A 144 8.51 5.04 17.10
N ARG A 145 8.74 6.34 16.87
CA ARG A 145 8.58 6.93 15.54
C ARG A 145 9.60 6.32 14.58
N PHE A 146 9.21 6.15 13.32
CA PHE A 146 10.17 5.70 12.30
C PHE A 146 11.15 6.83 11.99
N ALA A 147 12.41 6.45 11.76
CA ALA A 147 13.49 7.41 11.46
C ALA A 147 13.17 8.30 10.24
N ASN A 148 12.41 7.79 9.27
CA ASN A 148 11.91 8.54 8.13
C ASN A 148 10.74 7.81 7.42
N PRO A 149 10.11 8.40 6.37
CA PRO A 149 9.01 7.75 5.66
C PRO A 149 9.40 6.42 4.98
N LEU A 150 10.65 6.27 4.54
CA LEU A 150 11.15 5.09 3.83
C LEU A 150 11.31 3.91 4.80
N ALA A 151 11.84 4.16 6.00
CA ALA A 151 11.92 3.16 7.07
C ALA A 151 10.53 2.62 7.43
N LYS A 152 9.54 3.52 7.54
CA LYS A 152 8.14 3.14 7.74
C LYS A 152 7.58 2.34 6.57
N ARG A 153 7.97 2.69 5.35
CA ARG A 153 7.56 1.96 4.15
C ARG A 153 8.03 0.53 4.21
N THR A 154 9.32 0.32 4.43
CA THR A 154 9.95 -1.01 4.51
C THR A 154 9.26 -1.85 5.59
N ALA A 155 9.02 -1.27 6.77
CA ALA A 155 8.30 -1.96 7.85
C ALA A 155 6.86 -2.36 7.46
N LYS A 156 6.10 -1.47 6.81
CA LYS A 156 4.73 -1.76 6.39
C LYS A 156 4.65 -2.83 5.30
N LEU A 157 5.48 -2.72 4.26
CA LEU A 157 5.49 -3.69 3.17
C LEU A 157 5.92 -5.07 3.65
N ARG A 158 6.96 -5.15 4.50
CA ARG A 158 7.37 -6.40 5.13
C ARG A 158 6.19 -7.01 5.89
N HIS A 159 5.64 -6.23 6.82
CA HIS A 159 4.52 -6.66 7.66
C HIS A 159 3.34 -7.21 6.86
N TRP A 160 2.90 -6.51 5.81
CA TRP A 160 1.78 -6.97 4.99
C TRP A 160 2.13 -8.16 4.09
N SER A 161 3.37 -8.22 3.56
CA SER A 161 3.81 -9.33 2.71
C SER A 161 3.97 -10.65 3.47
N GLU A 162 4.24 -10.58 4.78
CA GLU A 162 4.37 -11.72 5.68
C GLU A 162 3.03 -12.18 6.26
N LEU A 163 1.91 -11.52 5.93
CA LEU A 163 0.58 -11.96 6.35
C LEU A 163 0.22 -13.37 5.83
N GLY A 164 0.97 -13.94 4.88
CA GLY A 164 0.84 -15.34 4.48
C GLY A 164 0.96 -16.34 5.64
N ASP A 165 1.63 -15.97 6.72
CA ASP A 165 1.77 -16.81 7.92
C ASP A 165 0.46 -16.94 8.71
N ARG A 166 -0.48 -15.99 8.54
CA ARG A 166 -1.74 -15.89 9.30
C ARG A 166 -3.00 -15.86 8.44
N ALA A 167 -2.89 -15.39 7.19
CA ALA A 167 -3.97 -15.33 6.23
C ALA A 167 -3.93 -16.54 5.28
N HIS A 168 -5.12 -17.03 4.91
CA HIS A 168 -5.24 -18.17 4.01
C HIS A 168 -4.88 -17.81 2.56
N HIS A 169 -5.17 -16.59 2.16
CA HIS A 169 -5.00 -16.14 0.78
C HIS A 169 -4.37 -14.76 0.77
N VAL A 170 -3.27 -14.61 0.03
CA VAL A 170 -2.53 -13.34 -0.09
C VAL A 170 -2.24 -13.06 -1.55
N ALA A 171 -2.34 -11.80 -1.94
CA ALA A 171 -1.95 -11.28 -3.23
C ALA A 171 -1.05 -10.05 -3.00
N LEU A 172 0.09 -10.00 -3.69
CA LEU A 172 1.03 -8.88 -3.66
C LEU A 172 1.06 -8.27 -5.06
N LEU A 173 0.78 -6.97 -5.15
CA LEU A 173 0.58 -6.26 -6.40
C LEU A 173 1.46 -5.00 -6.46
N GLY A 174 2.31 -4.92 -7.48
CA GLY A 174 2.94 -3.69 -7.91
C GLY A 174 1.93 -2.80 -8.62
N GLN A 175 1.88 -1.52 -8.27
CA GLN A 175 0.97 -0.55 -8.88
C GLN A 175 1.19 -0.44 -10.39
N ASP A 176 2.44 -0.56 -10.86
CA ASP A 176 2.76 -0.44 -12.27
C ASP A 176 2.11 -1.55 -13.10
N ALA A 177 2.03 -2.77 -12.56
CA ALA A 177 1.30 -3.87 -13.19
C ALA A 177 -0.21 -3.55 -13.31
N PHE A 178 -0.78 -2.93 -12.27
CA PHE A 178 -2.18 -2.49 -12.30
C PHE A 178 -2.42 -1.33 -13.26
N LEU A 179 -1.50 -0.39 -13.39
CA LEU A 179 -1.64 0.73 -14.32
C LEU A 179 -1.45 0.30 -15.78
N ALA A 180 -0.55 -0.65 -16.04
CA ALA A 180 -0.27 -1.16 -17.38
C ALA A 180 -1.44 -1.97 -17.95
N ASP A 181 -2.07 -2.81 -17.13
CA ASP A 181 -3.23 -3.63 -17.55
C ASP A 181 -4.23 -3.80 -16.39
N PRO A 182 -5.06 -2.78 -16.12
CA PRO A 182 -6.06 -2.84 -15.06
C PRO A 182 -7.07 -3.97 -15.25
N GLN A 183 -7.48 -4.22 -16.50
CA GLN A 183 -8.46 -5.26 -16.80
C GLN A 183 -7.89 -6.64 -16.50
N GLY A 184 -6.70 -6.94 -17.01
CA GLY A 184 -6.09 -8.23 -16.76
C GLY A 184 -5.81 -8.47 -15.28
N VAL A 185 -5.41 -7.46 -14.50
CA VAL A 185 -5.26 -7.65 -13.04
C VAL A 185 -6.58 -8.06 -12.39
N ILE A 186 -7.70 -7.44 -12.78
CA ILE A 186 -9.02 -7.84 -12.28
C ILE A 186 -9.38 -9.25 -12.74
N ASP A 187 -9.04 -9.63 -13.98
CA ASP A 187 -9.34 -10.97 -14.50
C ASP A 187 -8.50 -12.05 -13.78
N ASP A 188 -7.23 -11.77 -13.47
CA ASP A 188 -6.39 -12.65 -12.66
C ASP A 188 -6.92 -12.79 -11.22
N LEU A 189 -7.38 -11.69 -10.61
CA LEU A 189 -8.02 -11.72 -9.30
C LEU A 189 -9.34 -12.50 -9.34
N ALA A 190 -10.16 -12.34 -10.38
CA ALA A 190 -11.38 -13.12 -10.58
C ALA A 190 -11.07 -14.62 -10.69
N ALA A 191 -10.06 -15.00 -11.48
CA ALA A 191 -9.64 -16.38 -11.64
C ALA A 191 -9.09 -16.98 -10.33
N ALA A 192 -8.32 -16.20 -9.57
CA ALA A 192 -7.72 -16.64 -8.30
C ALA A 192 -8.76 -16.81 -7.19
N THR A 193 -9.76 -15.93 -7.15
CA THR A 193 -10.81 -15.90 -6.11
C THR A 193 -12.03 -16.74 -6.46
N GLY A 194 -12.32 -16.93 -7.74
CA GLY A 194 -13.58 -17.49 -8.24
C GLY A 194 -14.74 -16.48 -8.23
N LEU A 195 -14.48 -15.20 -7.94
CA LEU A 195 -15.51 -14.16 -7.97
C LEU A 195 -15.99 -13.91 -9.41
N THR A 196 -17.30 -13.76 -9.56
CA THR A 196 -17.92 -13.53 -10.87
C THR A 196 -17.78 -12.08 -11.30
N ARG A 197 -17.40 -11.87 -12.56
CA ARG A 197 -17.40 -10.57 -13.22
C ARG A 197 -18.82 -9.98 -13.23
N SER A 198 -18.98 -8.73 -12.82
CA SER A 198 -20.28 -8.03 -12.87
C SER A 198 -20.71 -7.62 -14.29
N GLY A 199 -19.82 -7.73 -15.28
CA GLY A 199 -20.06 -7.37 -16.67
C GLY A 199 -18.76 -7.05 -17.44
N PRO A 200 -18.86 -6.33 -18.57
CA PRO A 200 -17.71 -5.77 -19.28
C PRO A 200 -16.82 -4.94 -18.35
N PHE A 201 -15.55 -4.79 -18.71
CA PHE A 201 -14.61 -4.05 -17.86
C PHE A 201 -14.97 -2.56 -17.74
N VAL A 202 -15.07 -2.11 -16.49
CA VAL A 202 -15.26 -0.71 -16.14
C VAL A 202 -13.91 -0.13 -15.74
N SER A 203 -13.40 0.76 -16.58
CA SER A 203 -12.19 1.52 -16.33
C SER A 203 -12.44 2.72 -15.42
N HIS A 204 -11.45 3.10 -14.62
CA HIS A 204 -11.47 4.27 -13.76
C HIS A 204 -10.40 5.26 -14.21
N ASP A 205 -10.81 6.29 -14.95
CA ASP A 205 -9.94 7.35 -15.48
C ASP A 205 -9.99 8.64 -14.64
N SER A 206 -10.65 8.58 -13.47
CA SER A 206 -10.88 9.71 -12.58
C SER A 206 -10.00 9.64 -11.33
N TYR A 207 -9.73 10.81 -10.73
CA TYR A 207 -8.98 10.92 -9.48
C TYR A 207 -9.63 10.07 -8.39
N LYS A 208 -8.85 9.12 -7.84
CA LYS A 208 -9.31 8.12 -6.85
C LYS A 208 -10.52 7.27 -7.31
N GLY A 209 -10.84 7.23 -8.61
CA GLY A 209 -11.99 6.48 -9.14
C GLY A 209 -13.36 7.07 -8.75
N GLN A 210 -13.45 8.37 -8.49
CA GLN A 210 -14.69 9.01 -8.00
C GLN A 210 -15.62 9.53 -9.11
N GLY A 211 -15.19 9.56 -10.36
CA GLY A 211 -15.97 10.04 -11.51
C GLY A 211 -16.04 11.58 -11.66
N PHE A 212 -15.73 12.36 -10.62
CA PHE A 212 -15.91 13.82 -10.66
C PHE A 212 -14.79 14.59 -11.36
N ARG A 213 -13.55 14.13 -11.27
CA ARG A 213 -12.38 14.81 -11.81
C ARG A 213 -11.52 13.82 -12.58
N LYS A 214 -11.22 14.11 -13.85
CA LYS A 214 -10.29 13.29 -14.64
C LYS A 214 -8.92 13.21 -13.96
N PHE A 215 -8.34 12.02 -13.94
CA PHE A 215 -6.99 11.82 -13.46
C PHE A 215 -6.00 12.44 -14.44
N VAL A 216 -5.11 13.29 -13.93
CA VAL A 216 -4.00 13.85 -14.68
C VAL A 216 -2.72 13.35 -14.02
N PRO A 217 -1.89 12.56 -14.73
CA PRO A 217 -0.60 12.14 -14.22
C PRO A 217 0.20 13.35 -13.78
N THR A 218 0.77 13.28 -12.57
CA THR A 218 1.58 14.38 -12.07
C THR A 218 3.00 14.22 -12.54
N ARG A 219 3.54 15.26 -13.16
CA ARG A 219 4.98 15.39 -13.39
C ARG A 219 5.64 15.85 -12.10
N TYR A 220 6.72 15.19 -11.74
CA TYR A 220 7.51 15.51 -10.57
C TYR A 220 8.91 15.97 -11.00
N ASP A 221 9.54 16.81 -10.18
CA ASP A 221 10.90 17.30 -10.41
C ASP A 221 11.95 16.22 -10.17
N ARG A 222 13.01 16.19 -10.98
CA ARG A 222 14.08 15.19 -10.88
C ARG A 222 14.59 15.09 -9.43
N VAL A 223 14.64 13.87 -8.91
CA VAL A 223 15.27 13.57 -7.62
C VAL A 223 16.78 13.70 -7.77
N SER A 224 17.43 14.41 -6.85
CA SER A 224 18.89 14.55 -6.84
C SER A 224 19.56 13.19 -6.63
N ASP A 225 20.79 13.01 -7.12
CA ASP A 225 21.49 11.73 -6.98
C ASP A 225 21.73 11.39 -5.49
N ALA A 226 21.94 12.41 -4.63
CA ALA A 226 22.07 12.25 -3.18
C ALA A 226 20.76 11.82 -2.51
N ASP A 227 19.61 12.37 -2.94
CA ASP A 227 18.31 11.95 -2.43
C ASP A 227 17.93 10.56 -2.92
N LEU A 228 18.29 10.20 -4.16
CA LEU A 228 18.07 8.86 -4.69
C LEU A 228 18.89 7.82 -3.92
N ALA A 229 20.17 8.10 -3.66
CA ALA A 229 21.03 7.26 -2.83
C ALA A 229 20.45 7.09 -1.43
N HIS A 230 19.97 8.18 -0.81
CA HIS A 230 19.30 8.12 0.49
C HIS A 230 18.02 7.28 0.44
N ILE A 231 17.17 7.42 -0.59
CA ILE A 231 15.97 6.59 -0.74
C ILE A 231 16.36 5.12 -0.78
N HIS A 232 17.27 4.72 -1.67
CA HIS A 232 17.72 3.33 -1.78
C HIS A 232 18.36 2.82 -0.49
N ALA A 233 19.02 3.69 0.29
CA ALA A 233 19.62 3.33 1.56
C ALA A 233 18.65 2.82 2.63
N TRP A 234 17.38 3.20 2.52
CA TRP A 234 16.34 2.85 3.50
C TRP A 234 15.34 1.79 3.01
N LEU A 235 15.49 1.34 1.78
CA LEU A 235 14.66 0.27 1.21
C LEU A 235 15.29 -1.09 1.49
N ASP A 236 14.44 -2.10 1.58
CA ASP A 236 14.87 -3.50 1.59
C ASP A 236 14.62 -4.11 0.20
N PRO A 237 15.67 -4.48 -0.56
CA PRO A 237 15.50 -5.04 -1.90
C PRO A 237 14.67 -6.31 -1.95
N GLU A 238 14.72 -7.19 -0.93
CA GLU A 238 13.92 -8.42 -0.91
C GLU A 238 12.44 -8.12 -0.70
N VAL A 239 12.11 -7.16 0.16
CA VAL A 239 10.73 -6.72 0.38
C VAL A 239 10.17 -6.05 -0.86
N GLU A 240 10.94 -5.18 -1.51
CA GLU A 240 10.52 -4.45 -2.70
C GLU A 240 10.36 -5.39 -3.93
N ALA A 241 11.23 -6.39 -4.07
CA ALA A 241 11.15 -7.41 -5.12
C ALA A 241 9.86 -8.23 -5.07
N ARG A 242 9.26 -8.43 -3.89
CA ARG A 242 7.94 -9.10 -3.76
C ARG A 242 6.81 -8.38 -4.49
N PHE A 243 6.97 -7.09 -4.77
CA PHE A 243 6.03 -6.27 -5.52
C PHE A 243 6.49 -5.98 -6.96
N GLY A 244 7.61 -6.60 -7.39
CA GLY A 244 8.16 -6.45 -8.74
C GLY A 244 9.07 -5.24 -8.92
N PHE A 245 9.55 -4.62 -7.84
CA PHE A 245 10.50 -3.52 -7.93
C PHE A 245 11.94 -4.02 -7.81
N ASP A 246 12.80 -3.56 -8.71
CA ASP A 246 14.23 -3.82 -8.66
C ASP A 246 14.92 -2.63 -8.00
N ILE A 247 15.40 -2.84 -6.78
CA ILE A 247 16.14 -1.83 -6.02
C ILE A 247 17.61 -2.22 -6.07
N PRO A 248 18.50 -1.33 -6.55
CA PRO A 248 19.92 -1.57 -6.50
C PRO A 248 20.32 -1.94 -5.07
N ALA A 249 20.91 -3.12 -4.88
CA ALA A 249 21.54 -3.45 -3.61
C ALA A 249 22.53 -2.32 -3.28
N LEU A 250 22.39 -1.72 -2.11
CA LEU A 250 23.33 -0.70 -1.64
C LEU A 250 24.76 -1.22 -1.82
N GLN A 251 25.52 -0.60 -2.70
CA GLN A 251 26.97 -0.63 -2.66
C GLN A 251 27.43 0.29 -1.52
N ALA A 252 27.02 0.02 -0.29
CA ALA A 252 27.61 0.66 0.86
C ALA A 252 28.84 -0.17 1.25
N GLN A 253 30.03 0.33 0.87
CA GLN A 253 31.20 0.08 1.71
C GLN A 253 30.82 0.50 3.13
N ALA A 254 31.03 -0.42 4.07
CA ALA A 254 30.94 -0.17 5.49
C ALA A 254 31.69 1.13 5.81
N ALA A 255 30.97 2.14 6.29
CA ALA A 255 31.58 3.16 7.12
C ALA A 255 31.65 2.55 8.53
N GLU A 256 32.88 2.37 9.01
CA GLU A 256 33.22 2.05 10.40
C GLU A 256 32.55 2.98 11.41
#